data_AF-A0AA37MC00-F1
#
_entry.id   AF-A0AA37MC00-F1
#
_cell.length_a   1.000
_cell.length_b   1.000
_cell.length_c   1.000
_cell.angle_alpha   90.00
_cell.angle_beta   90.00
_cell.angle_gamma   90.00
#
_symmetry.space_group_name_H-M   'P 1'
#
loop_
_entity.id
_entity.type
_entity.pdbx_description
1 polymer ?
#
loop_
_entity_poly.entity_id
_entity_poly.type
_entity_poly.pdbx_seq_one_letter_code
_entity_poly.pdbx_strand_id
1 'polypeptide(L)' 'MPRMRRKADLPEKICAQCGRPFAWRKKWARDWDAVRYCSDRCRAESRRERGAEACPAAHGEPDGARRLRSRDA' A
#
# COMPACT_ATOMS: atom_id res chain seq x y z
N MET A 1 -9.42 18.73 40.08
CA MET A 1 -9.57 18.94 38.62
C MET A 1 -8.90 17.78 37.89
N PRO A 2 -9.65 16.77 37.41
CA PRO A 2 -9.05 15.64 36.72
C PRO A 2 -8.53 16.12 35.37
N ARG A 3 -7.20 16.11 35.23
CA ARG A 3 -6.44 16.30 33.98
C ARG A 3 -7.00 15.39 32.90
N MET A 4 -7.88 15.95 32.08
CA MET A 4 -8.47 15.28 30.93
C MET A 4 -7.33 15.08 29.92
N ARG A 5 -6.63 13.94 30.03
CA ARG A 5 -5.64 13.49 29.04
C ARG A 5 -6.42 13.28 27.75
N ARG A 6 -6.37 14.28 26.88
CA ARG A 6 -7.04 14.25 25.57
C ARG A 6 -6.39 13.11 24.80
N LYS A 7 -7.19 12.24 24.20
CA LYS A 7 -6.75 11.12 23.33
C LYS A 7 -5.97 11.59 22.08
N ALA A 8 -5.70 12.88 21.95
CA ALA A 8 -4.97 13.55 20.87
C ALA A 8 -3.44 13.54 21.05
N ASP A 9 -2.91 13.16 22.22
CA ASP A 9 -1.46 12.94 22.41
C ASP A 9 -1.00 11.55 21.98
N LEU A 10 -1.89 10.73 21.43
CA LEU A 10 -1.50 9.42 20.93
C LEU A 10 -0.78 9.63 19.59
N PRO A 11 0.41 9.04 19.41
CA PRO A 11 1.13 9.16 18.15
C PRO A 11 0.27 8.55 17.04
N GLU A 12 -0.02 9.36 16.03
CA GLU A 12 -0.66 8.94 14.78
C GLU A 12 0.45 8.63 13.77
N LYS A 13 0.38 7.46 13.15
CA LYS A 13 1.30 7.07 12.08
C LYS A 13 0.54 6.95 10.77
N ILE A 14 1.23 7.22 9.67
CA ILE A 14 0.69 7.06 8.32
C ILE A 14 1.03 5.64 7.84
N CYS A 15 0.03 4.93 7.31
CA CYS A 15 0.26 3.62 6.70
C CYS A 15 1.04 3.76 5.39
N ALA A 16 2.20 3.10 5.28
CA ALA A 16 3.01 3.15 4.06
C ALA A 16 2.32 2.51 2.83
N GLN A 17 1.29 1.67 3.03
CA GLN A 17 0.59 1.01 1.94
C GLN A 17 -0.67 1.73 1.45
N CYS A 18 -1.46 2.26 2.38
CA CYS A 18 -2.76 2.86 2.03
C CYS A 18 -2.85 4.36 2.35
N GLY A 19 -1.80 4.96 2.90
CA GLY A 19 -1.76 6.39 3.26
C GLY A 19 -2.72 6.80 4.37
N ARG A 20 -3.47 5.87 4.96
CA ARG A 20 -4.46 6.19 6.00
C ARG A 20 -3.76 6.48 7.33
N PRO A 21 -4.08 7.59 8.01
CA PRO A 21 -3.59 7.85 9.36
C PRO A 21 -4.23 6.85 10.32
N PHE A 22 -3.44 6.32 11.24
CA PHE A 22 -3.93 5.41 12.27
C PHE A 22 -3.29 5.74 13.63
N ALA A 23 -4.15 5.81 14.65
CA ALA A 23 -3.72 6.12 16.01
C ALA A 23 -3.16 4.90 16.74
N TRP A 24 -2.24 5.15 17.68
CA TRP A 24 -1.72 4.14 18.59
C TRP A 24 -2.83 3.28 19.24
N ARG A 25 -2.60 1.97 19.31
CA ARG A 25 -3.50 1.00 19.95
C ARG A 25 -2.74 0.23 21.01
N LYS A 26 -3.41 -0.15 22.11
CA LYS A 26 -2.83 -0.99 23.17
C LYS A 26 -2.21 -2.29 22.64
N LYS A 27 -2.78 -2.87 21.57
CA LYS A 27 -2.25 -4.07 20.90
C LYS A 27 -0.83 -3.88 20.36
N TRP A 28 -0.43 -2.65 20.08
CA TRP A 28 0.88 -2.31 19.51
C TRP A 28 1.88 -1.80 20.54
N ALA A 29 1.57 -1.88 21.84
CA ALA A 29 2.47 -1.40 22.89
C ALA A 29 3.88 -2.03 22.83
N ARG A 30 4.01 -3.26 22.32
CA ARG A 30 5.30 -3.97 22.18
C ARG A 30 6.02 -3.71 20.87
N ASP A 31 5.27 -3.50 19.78
CA ASP A 31 5.81 -3.47 18.41
C ASP A 31 5.60 -2.13 17.70
N TRP A 32 5.18 -1.08 18.40
CA TRP A 32 4.81 0.20 17.80
C TRP A 32 5.89 0.78 16.88
N ASP A 33 7.17 0.57 17.20
CA ASP A 33 8.30 1.01 16.37
C ASP A 33 8.34 0.28 15.01
N ALA A 34 8.05 -1.02 15.01
CA ALA A 34 8.02 -1.86 13.81
C ALA A 34 6.71 -1.71 13.00
N VAL A 35 5.62 -1.24 13.62
CA VAL A 35 4.31 -1.07 12.96
C VAL A 35 4.32 0.14 12.01
N ARG A 36 4.44 -0.15 10.72
CA ARG A 36 4.33 0.81 9.59
C ARG A 36 3.02 0.71 8.81
N TYR A 37 2.20 -0.31 9.13
CA TYR A 37 0.99 -0.65 8.40
C TYR A 37 -0.23 -0.68 9.32
N CYS A 38 -1.36 -0.13 8.87
CA CYS A 38 -2.58 -0.05 9.68
C CYS A 38 -3.26 -1.41 9.91
N SER A 39 -2.92 -2.43 9.11
CA SER A 39 -3.51 -3.76 9.14
C SER A 39 -2.51 -4.82 8.66
N ASP A 40 -2.76 -6.09 9.02
CA ASP A 40 -1.96 -7.22 8.53
C ASP A 40 -2.09 -7.41 7.01
N ARG A 41 -3.27 -7.09 6.45
CA ARG A 41 -3.49 -7.03 4.99
C ARG A 41 -2.48 -6.11 4.32
N CYS A 42 -2.33 -4.87 4.79
CA CYS A 42 -1.36 -3.92 4.23
C CYS A 42 0.09 -4.43 4.36
N ARG A 43 0.41 -5.14 5.43
CA ARG A 43 1.73 -5.77 5.61
C ARG A 43 1.96 -6.90 4.60
N ALA A 44 0.95 -7.73 4.35
CA ALA A 44 1.01 -8.82 3.38
C ALA A 44 1.15 -8.28 1.93
N GLU A 45 0.38 -7.26 1.57
CA GLU A 45 0.45 -6.63 0.24
C GLU A 45 1.81 -5.98 -0.01
N SER A 46 2.40 -5.28 0.97
CA SER A 46 3.76 -4.70 0.83
C SER A 46 4.87 -5.74 0.59
N ARG A 47 4.63 -7.00 0.97
CA ARG A 47 5.54 -8.12 0.66
C ARG A 47 5.29 -8.69 -0.73
N ARG A 48 4.02 -8.66 -1.17
CA ARG A 48 3.64 -9.06 -2.52
C ARG A 48 4.16 -8.10 -3.57
N GLU A 49 4.06 -6.79 -3.35
CA GLU A 49 4.59 -5.79 -4.29
C GLU A 49 6.11 -5.90 -4.45
N ARG A 50 6.85 -6.06 -3.34
CA ARG A 50 8.30 -6.29 -3.38
C ARG A 50 8.70 -7.63 -4.02
N GLY A 51 7.82 -8.63 -4.00
CA GLY A 51 8.01 -9.89 -4.72
C GLY A 51 7.55 -9.84 -6.18
N ALA A 52 6.64 -8.92 -6.51
CA ALA A 52 6.11 -8.72 -7.86
C ALA A 52 7.08 -7.92 -8.75
N GLU A 53 7.93 -7.08 -8.16
CA GLU A 53 8.98 -6.35 -8.88
C GLU A 53 10.15 -7.25 -9.34
N ALA A 54 10.14 -8.55 -8.99
CA ALA A 54 11.09 -9.54 -9.53
C ALA A 54 10.81 -9.95 -10.99
N CYS A 55 9.71 -9.50 -11.60
CA CYS A 55 9.52 -9.53 -13.05
C CYS A 55 8.63 -8.36 -13.50
N PRO A 56 9.17 -7.28 -14.11
CA PRO A 56 8.36 -6.34 -14.87
C PRO A 56 7.97 -6.99 -16.21
N ALA A 57 7.15 -8.05 -16.16
CA ALA A 57 6.56 -8.62 -17.36
C ALA A 57 5.26 -7.87 -17.67
N ALA A 58 5.42 -6.82 -18.49
CA ALA A 58 4.47 -6.34 -19.47
C ALA A 58 3.01 -6.13 -19.02
N HIS A 59 2.67 -4.90 -18.66
CA HIS A 59 1.32 -4.38 -18.92
C HIS A 59 1.38 -2.99 -19.59
N GLY A 60 1.09 -3.02 -20.89
CA GLY A 60 1.05 -1.91 -21.86
C GLY A 60 1.58 -2.46 -23.19
N GLU A 61 0.78 -2.92 -24.15
CA GLU A 61 -0.47 -2.36 -24.64
C GLU A 61 -1.31 -3.43 -25.39
N PRO A 62 -2.66 -3.38 -25.32
CA PRO A 62 -3.57 -4.26 -26.04
C PRO A 62 -3.84 -3.81 -27.50
N ASP A 63 -3.98 -4.80 -28.38
CA ASP A 63 -4.80 -4.87 -29.61
C ASP A 63 -4.99 -3.62 -30.50
N GLY A 64 -4.56 -3.71 -31.77
CA GLY A 64 -5.30 -3.06 -32.85
C GLY A 64 -4.50 -2.25 -33.89
N ALA A 65 -3.76 -2.93 -34.79
CA ALA A 65 -3.47 -2.38 -36.12
C ALA A 65 -3.50 -3.47 -37.20
N ARG A 66 -4.69 -4.07 -37.33
CA ARG A 66 -5.17 -4.64 -38.59
C ARG A 66 -5.10 -3.57 -39.69
N ARG A 67 -4.03 -3.55 -40.48
CA ARG A 67 -4.06 -2.98 -41.84
C ARG A 67 -3.67 -4.05 -42.83
N LEU A 68 -4.72 -4.72 -43.32
CA LEU A 68 -4.76 -5.26 -44.67
C LEU A 68 -4.24 -4.18 -45.64
N ARG A 69 -3.37 -4.59 -46.57
CA ARG A 69 -3.46 -4.21 -47.99
C ARG A 69 -2.48 -5.04 -48.82
N SER A 70 -2.94 -6.23 -49.19
CA SER A 70 -2.79 -6.71 -50.57
C SER A 70 -3.35 -5.65 -51.53
N ARG A 71 -2.54 -5.18 -52.47
CA ARG A 71 -2.88 -4.50 -53.73
C ARG A 71 -1.56 -4.45 -54.51
N ASP A 72 -1.24 -5.47 -55.31
CA ASP A 72 -1.62 -5.54 -56.72
C ASP A 72 -1.15 -4.28 -57.47
N ALA A 73 0.08 -4.34 -57.99
CA ALA A 73 0.64 -3.57 -59.09
C ALA A 73 1.93 -4.26 -59.57
#